data_AF-A0A2A3IUH9-F1
#
_entry.id   AF-A0A2A3IUH9-F1
#
_cell.length_a   1.000
_cell.length_b   1.000
_cell.length_c   1.000
_cell.angle_alpha   90.00
_cell.angle_beta   90.00
_cell.angle_gamma   90.00
#
_symmetry.space_group_name_H-M   'P 1'
#
loop_
_entity.id
_entity.type
_entity.pdbx_description
1 polymer ?
#
loop_
_entity_poly.entity_id
_entity_poly.type
_entity_poly.pdbx_seq_one_letter_code
_entity_poly.pdbx_strand_id
1 'polypeptide(L)'
;MNGLRTATWSVVAALALTMTAACGDGGKPQAAAGPDGRSGGASVRPSGVYTVTTTLTDIRRAGAARGEEMPENYGTWVYVFNGDRLAYSQENEDSCTWAYGAVRFHGRQLTWEVLKGGFTRSPNQAYNKPGELFSFNMSMYRDTLTMSEAPGSISPAPFFAKPWHRISTVPSDKHFSRNCPPPKDWTTAGKGA
;
A
#
# COMPACT_ATOMS: atom_id res chain seq x y z
N MET A 1 -32.82 4.61 -46.13
CA MET A 1 -33.70 3.49 -45.71
C MET A 1 -33.41 3.21 -44.25
N ASN A 2 -34.49 3.18 -43.47
CA ASN A 2 -34.69 2.93 -42.04
C ASN A 2 -33.69 1.94 -41.37
N GLY A 3 -33.40 2.00 -40.07
CA GLY A 3 -34.04 2.80 -39.02
C GLY A 3 -33.41 2.62 -37.63
N LEU A 4 -33.85 3.51 -36.73
CA LEU A 4 -33.65 3.51 -35.29
C LEU A 4 -34.23 2.25 -34.61
N ARG A 5 -33.62 1.80 -33.50
CA ARG A 5 -34.35 1.42 -32.29
C ARG A 5 -33.58 1.76 -31.01
N THR A 6 -34.19 2.66 -30.25
CA THR A 6 -34.01 2.96 -28.82
C THR A 6 -34.50 1.82 -27.94
N ALA A 7 -33.93 1.67 -26.75
CA ALA A 7 -34.56 0.96 -25.63
C ALA A 7 -34.24 1.67 -24.30
N THR A 8 -35.21 2.45 -23.83
CA THR A 8 -35.38 2.94 -22.47
C THR A 8 -35.98 1.83 -21.59
N TRP A 9 -35.59 1.77 -20.31
CA TRP A 9 -36.38 1.10 -19.28
C TRP A 9 -36.48 1.96 -18.03
N SER A 10 -37.72 2.06 -17.54
CA SER A 10 -38.20 2.91 -16.46
C SER A 10 -38.06 2.27 -15.08
N VAL A 11 -38.14 3.18 -14.09
CA VAL A 11 -38.27 3.05 -12.63
C VAL A 11 -39.52 2.26 -12.18
N VAL A 12 -39.54 1.81 -10.90
CA VAL A 12 -40.66 1.63 -9.92
C VAL A 12 -40.37 0.36 -9.07
N ALA A 13 -40.55 0.21 -7.74
CA ALA A 13 -41.33 0.90 -6.70
C ALA A 13 -40.65 0.80 -5.32
N ALA A 14 -40.99 1.74 -4.44
CA ALA A 14 -40.87 1.62 -2.99
C ALA A 14 -42.02 0.80 -2.40
N LEU A 15 -41.77 0.08 -1.31
CA LEU A 15 -42.79 -0.49 -0.43
C LEU A 15 -42.43 -0.19 1.02
N ALA A 16 -43.18 0.75 1.60
CA ALA A 16 -43.25 1.00 3.03
C ALA A 16 -44.30 0.07 3.63
N LEU A 17 -43.96 -0.60 4.73
CA LEU A 17 -44.94 -1.24 5.61
C LEU A 17 -44.91 -0.54 6.97
N THR A 18 -46.05 0.04 7.34
CA THR A 18 -46.40 0.40 8.72
C THR A 18 -47.52 -0.53 9.18
N MET A 19 -47.37 -1.14 10.35
CA MET A 19 -48.48 -1.63 11.17
C MET A 19 -48.16 -1.49 12.66
N THR A 20 -49.25 -1.39 13.40
CA THR A 20 -49.51 -0.61 14.61
C THR A 20 -49.32 -1.38 15.93
N ALA A 21 -49.35 -0.61 17.03
CA ALA A 21 -49.12 -0.94 18.43
C ALA A 21 -50.00 -2.04 19.07
N ALA A 22 -49.45 -2.66 20.13
CA ALA A 22 -50.20 -3.27 21.22
C ALA A 22 -49.50 -2.99 22.57
N CYS A 23 -50.28 -2.61 23.59
CA CYS A 23 -49.86 -2.23 24.94
C CYS A 23 -49.55 -3.44 25.84
N GLY A 24 -48.63 -3.25 26.79
CA GLY A 24 -48.42 -4.16 27.93
C GLY A 24 -47.30 -3.68 28.84
N ASP A 25 -47.65 -3.01 29.93
CA ASP A 25 -46.76 -2.66 31.05
C ASP A 25 -46.37 -3.92 31.84
N GLY A 26 -45.07 -4.16 32.01
CA GLY A 26 -44.59 -5.25 32.83
C GLY A 26 -43.06 -5.32 32.90
N GLY A 27 -42.49 -4.69 33.93
CA GLY A 27 -41.19 -5.07 34.51
C GLY A 27 -39.94 -4.82 33.66
N LYS A 28 -39.14 -3.83 34.06
CA LYS A 28 -37.74 -3.67 33.59
C LYS A 28 -36.89 -4.86 34.04
N PRO A 29 -36.24 -5.57 33.11
CA PRO A 29 -34.82 -5.85 33.24
C PRO A 29 -34.09 -4.82 32.38
N GLN A 30 -33.27 -4.01 33.03
CA GLN A 30 -32.30 -3.15 32.39
C GLN A 30 -31.27 -4.07 31.72
N ALA A 31 -31.54 -4.50 30.49
CA ALA A 31 -30.55 -5.12 29.64
C ALA A 31 -29.49 -4.04 29.42
N ALA A 32 -28.32 -4.25 30.03
CA ALA A 32 -27.15 -3.47 29.76
C ALA A 32 -27.00 -3.39 28.23
N ALA A 33 -26.99 -2.16 27.71
CA ALA A 33 -26.45 -1.90 26.39
C ALA A 33 -25.05 -2.50 26.39
N GLY A 34 -24.92 -3.67 25.78
CA GLY A 34 -23.61 -4.22 25.46
C GLY A 34 -22.89 -3.14 24.65
N PRO A 35 -21.58 -2.91 24.89
CA PRO A 35 -20.85 -2.02 24.03
C PRO A 35 -21.03 -2.54 22.60
N ASP A 36 -21.64 -1.70 21.76
CA ASP A 36 -21.67 -1.91 20.32
C ASP A 36 -20.24 -2.24 19.89
N GLY A 37 -20.02 -3.53 19.66
CA GLY A 37 -18.79 -4.09 19.11
C GLY A 37 -18.66 -3.70 17.65
N ARG A 38 -18.72 -2.40 17.34
CA ARG A 38 -17.96 -1.86 16.22
C ARG A 38 -16.49 -1.95 16.63
N SER A 39 -15.92 -3.13 16.43
CA SER A 39 -14.52 -3.23 16.01
C SER A 39 -14.42 -2.46 14.69
N GLY A 40 -14.39 -1.14 14.77
CA GLY A 40 -13.80 -0.33 13.71
C GLY A 40 -12.37 -0.83 13.62
N GLY A 41 -12.10 -1.67 12.62
CA GLY A 41 -10.80 -2.28 12.43
C GLY A 41 -9.77 -1.16 12.47
N ALA A 42 -8.95 -1.15 13.52
CA ALA A 42 -7.95 -0.12 13.70
C ALA A 42 -7.16 -0.02 12.39
N SER A 43 -7.12 1.18 11.80
CA SER A 43 -6.36 1.42 10.58
C SER A 43 -4.91 1.05 10.87
N VAL A 44 -4.43 -0.05 10.29
CA VAL A 44 -3.06 -0.49 10.51
C VAL A 44 -2.16 0.37 9.65
N ARG A 45 -1.43 1.28 10.29
CA ARG A 45 -0.44 2.13 9.64
C ARG A 45 0.96 1.54 9.88
N PRO A 46 1.64 1.04 8.85
CA PRO A 46 3.03 0.65 8.96
C PRO A 46 3.90 1.80 9.47
N SER A 47 4.78 1.46 10.41
CA SER A 47 5.84 2.32 10.92
C SER A 47 7.08 1.46 11.17
N GLY A 48 8.24 2.11 11.13
CA GLY A 48 9.52 1.48 11.39
C GLY A 48 10.23 1.05 10.12
N VAL A 49 11.06 0.02 10.24
CA VAL A 49 11.94 -0.47 9.18
C VAL A 49 11.54 -1.89 8.81
N TYR A 50 11.42 -2.14 7.51
CA TYR A 50 11.09 -3.42 6.94
C TYR A 50 12.18 -3.84 5.96
N THR A 51 12.38 -5.15 5.83
CA THR A 51 13.27 -5.72 4.84
C THR A 51 12.63 -6.93 4.16
N VAL A 52 13.06 -7.18 2.93
CA VAL A 52 12.76 -8.39 2.19
C VAL A 52 13.89 -8.63 1.19
N THR A 53 14.24 -9.90 1.00
CA THR A 53 15.11 -10.30 -0.12
C THR A 53 14.27 -11.06 -1.13
N THR A 54 14.27 -10.57 -2.36
CA THR A 54 13.59 -11.16 -3.52
C THR A 54 14.62 -11.63 -4.55
N THR A 55 14.25 -12.66 -5.29
CA THR A 55 14.98 -13.16 -6.47
C THR A 55 14.19 -12.85 -7.73
N LEU A 56 14.83 -13.00 -8.90
CA LEU A 56 14.13 -12.94 -10.18
C LEU A 56 12.95 -13.94 -10.25
N THR A 57 13.13 -15.13 -9.66
CA THR A 57 12.07 -16.13 -9.56
C THR A 57 10.89 -15.65 -8.72
N ASP A 58 11.14 -14.91 -7.64
CA ASP A 58 10.09 -14.37 -6.78
C ASP A 58 9.25 -13.33 -7.53
N ILE A 59 9.88 -12.40 -8.24
CA ILE A 59 9.14 -11.36 -8.98
C ILE A 59 8.37 -11.94 -10.17
N ARG A 60 8.92 -12.96 -10.84
CA ARG A 60 8.20 -13.71 -11.90
C ARG A 60 6.96 -14.40 -11.35
N ARG A 61 7.07 -15.06 -10.20
CA ARG A 61 5.92 -15.71 -9.52
C ARG A 61 4.85 -14.70 -9.12
N ALA A 62 5.26 -13.48 -8.81
CA ALA A 62 4.36 -12.37 -8.50
C ALA A 62 3.71 -11.74 -9.74
N GLY A 63 4.01 -12.22 -10.94
CA GLY A 63 3.40 -11.74 -12.18
C GLY A 63 4.14 -10.58 -12.85
N ALA A 64 5.42 -10.38 -12.53
CA ALA A 64 6.24 -9.35 -13.18
C ALA A 64 6.15 -9.46 -14.71
N ALA A 65 5.92 -8.33 -15.37
CA ALA A 65 5.98 -8.28 -16.82
C ALA A 65 7.42 -8.52 -17.29
N ARG A 66 7.61 -9.00 -18.53
CA ARG A 66 8.96 -9.24 -19.10
C ARG A 66 9.86 -8.00 -19.01
N GLY A 67 9.28 -6.81 -19.16
CA GLY A 67 9.97 -5.53 -19.04
C GLY A 67 10.31 -5.12 -17.60
N GLU A 68 9.94 -5.89 -16.59
CA GLU A 68 10.27 -5.68 -15.18
C GLU A 68 11.32 -6.68 -14.66
N GLU A 69 11.71 -7.66 -15.48
CA GLU A 69 12.68 -8.70 -15.12
C GLU A 69 14.12 -8.20 -15.25
N MET A 70 14.50 -7.23 -14.43
CA MET A 70 15.83 -6.62 -14.45
C MET A 70 16.44 -6.50 -13.05
N PRO A 71 17.78 -6.37 -12.92
CA PRO A 71 18.44 -6.36 -11.63
C PRO A 71 17.89 -5.32 -10.65
N GLU A 72 17.47 -4.16 -11.13
CA GLU A 72 16.89 -3.09 -10.30
C GLU A 72 15.61 -3.50 -9.55
N ASN A 73 14.96 -4.60 -9.97
CA ASN A 73 13.67 -5.04 -9.47
C ASN A 73 13.74 -6.28 -8.56
N TYR A 74 14.93 -6.79 -8.24
CA TYR A 74 15.08 -7.87 -7.25
C TYR A 74 16.36 -7.73 -6.45
N GLY A 75 16.45 -8.36 -5.28
CA GLY A 75 17.60 -8.26 -4.39
C GLY A 75 17.15 -7.98 -2.97
N THR A 76 17.99 -7.30 -2.20
CA THR A 76 17.65 -6.90 -0.83
C THR A 76 17.03 -5.52 -0.83
N TRP A 77 15.83 -5.44 -0.28
CA TRP A 77 15.10 -4.21 -0.10
C TRP A 77 15.10 -3.81 1.38
N VAL A 78 15.21 -2.51 1.61
CA VAL A 78 14.96 -1.89 2.91
C VAL A 78 13.92 -0.81 2.70
N TYR A 79 12.88 -0.80 3.52
CA TYR A 79 11.80 0.18 3.51
C TYR A 79 11.72 0.84 4.88
N VAL A 80 11.62 2.16 4.92
CA VAL A 80 11.48 2.94 6.15
C VAL A 80 10.22 3.78 6.06
N PHE A 81 9.23 3.44 6.89
CA PHE A 81 8.02 4.24 7.08
C PHE A 81 8.22 5.19 8.25
N ASN A 82 8.12 6.50 8.01
CA ASN A 82 8.17 7.54 9.04
C ASN A 82 7.00 8.49 8.86
N GLY A 83 5.91 8.26 9.60
CA GLY A 83 4.69 9.05 9.47
C GLY A 83 4.10 8.95 8.07
N ASP A 84 4.02 10.07 7.35
CA ASP A 84 3.51 10.23 5.98
C ASP A 84 4.62 10.16 4.92
N ARG A 85 5.80 9.64 5.30
CA ARG A 85 6.94 9.44 4.41
C ARG A 85 7.32 7.97 4.33
N LEU A 86 7.79 7.58 3.15
CA LEU A 86 8.45 6.31 2.87
C LEU A 86 9.77 6.60 2.17
N ALA A 87 10.83 5.93 2.58
CA ALA A 87 12.05 5.78 1.79
C ALA A 87 12.35 4.30 1.62
N TYR A 88 12.94 3.93 0.49
CA TYR A 88 13.44 2.59 0.28
C TYR A 88 14.69 2.57 -0.58
N SER A 89 15.43 1.48 -0.44
CA SER A 89 16.53 1.11 -1.32
C SER A 89 16.38 -0.35 -1.75
N GLN A 90 16.79 -0.64 -2.97
CA GLN A 90 17.04 -1.98 -3.47
C GLN A 90 18.53 -2.12 -3.77
N GLU A 91 19.12 -3.24 -3.39
CA GLU A 91 20.50 -3.53 -3.73
C GLU A 91 20.72 -5.02 -4.05
N ASN A 92 21.49 -5.26 -5.09
CA ASN A 92 22.15 -6.52 -5.40
C ASN A 92 23.56 -6.23 -5.98
N GLU A 93 24.20 -7.24 -6.55
CA GLU A 93 25.53 -7.12 -7.14
C GLU A 93 25.55 -6.10 -8.30
N ASP A 94 24.55 -6.15 -9.18
CA ASP A 94 24.51 -5.37 -10.42
C ASP A 94 23.88 -3.98 -10.24
N SER A 95 23.03 -3.81 -9.23
CA SER A 95 22.17 -2.64 -9.08
C SER A 95 22.04 -2.17 -7.65
N CYS A 96 21.88 -0.86 -7.53
CA CYS A 96 21.51 -0.16 -6.32
C CYS A 96 20.65 1.03 -6.71
N THR A 97 19.36 0.97 -6.35
CA THR A 97 18.39 2.03 -6.55
C THR A 97 17.80 2.47 -5.22
N TRP A 98 17.32 3.71 -5.15
CA TRP A 98 16.61 4.23 -4.00
C TRP A 98 15.51 5.18 -4.44
N ALA A 99 14.48 5.31 -3.63
CA ALA A 99 13.50 6.36 -3.77
C ALA A 99 12.91 6.75 -2.43
N TYR A 100 12.31 7.94 -2.39
CA TYR A 100 11.50 8.35 -1.27
C TYR A 100 10.30 9.15 -1.74
N GLY A 101 9.27 9.17 -0.89
CA GLY A 101 7.95 9.60 -1.28
C GLY A 101 7.03 9.94 -0.13
N ALA A 102 5.87 10.48 -0.49
CA ALA A 102 4.75 10.63 0.41
C ALA A 102 3.94 9.33 0.43
N VAL A 103 3.42 8.94 1.60
CA VAL A 103 2.51 7.81 1.75
C VAL A 103 1.17 8.26 2.30
N ARG A 104 0.10 7.70 1.74
CA ARG A 104 -1.28 7.88 2.18
C ARG A 104 -1.88 6.52 2.49
N PHE A 105 -2.67 6.45 3.55
CA PHE A 105 -3.31 5.22 4.00
C PHE A 105 -4.82 5.43 4.01
N HIS A 106 -5.56 4.54 3.35
CA HIS A 106 -7.02 4.52 3.36
C HIS A 106 -7.50 3.11 3.70
N GLY A 107 -7.82 2.88 4.97
CA GLY A 107 -8.13 1.55 5.49
C GLY A 107 -6.97 0.58 5.25
N ARG A 108 -7.18 -0.40 4.37
CA ARG A 108 -6.17 -1.40 3.97
C ARG A 108 -5.44 -1.05 2.68
N GLN A 109 -5.62 0.16 2.14
CA GLN A 109 -4.92 0.60 0.94
C GLN A 109 -3.77 1.53 1.33
N LEU A 110 -2.60 1.27 0.76
CA LEU A 110 -1.43 2.14 0.80
C LEU A 110 -1.25 2.74 -0.59
N THR A 111 -1.16 4.05 -0.68
CA THR A 111 -0.72 4.75 -1.88
C THR A 111 0.57 5.48 -1.57
N TRP A 112 1.60 5.30 -2.41
CA TRP A 112 2.83 6.07 -2.30
C TRP A 112 3.14 6.81 -3.60
N GLU A 113 3.53 8.07 -3.44
CA GLU A 113 3.91 8.98 -4.50
C GLU A 113 5.42 9.22 -4.40
N VAL A 114 6.15 8.92 -5.47
CA VAL A 114 7.60 9.11 -5.52
C VAL A 114 7.89 10.60 -5.67
N LEU A 115 8.57 11.18 -4.67
CA LEU A 115 9.03 12.57 -4.73
C LEU A 115 10.38 12.65 -5.42
N LYS A 116 11.25 11.66 -5.19
CA LYS A 116 12.54 11.53 -5.83
C LYS A 116 13.01 10.09 -5.81
N GLY A 117 13.67 9.68 -6.88
CA GLY A 117 14.45 8.45 -6.91
C GLY A 117 15.81 8.68 -7.51
N GLY A 118 16.67 7.69 -7.36
CA GLY A 118 18.02 7.69 -7.89
C GLY A 118 18.67 6.32 -7.76
N PHE A 119 19.95 6.28 -8.09
CA PHE A 119 20.74 5.06 -8.13
C PHE A 119 22.22 5.39 -7.93
N THR A 120 22.99 4.41 -7.46
CA THR A 120 24.46 4.45 -7.58
C THR A 120 24.94 3.48 -8.66
N ARG A 121 24.18 2.41 -8.91
CA ARG A 121 24.39 1.44 -9.98
C ARG A 121 23.04 1.04 -10.56
N SER A 122 22.84 1.19 -11.86
CA SER A 122 21.59 0.78 -12.51
C SER A 122 21.87 0.59 -14.00
N PRO A 123 22.19 -0.65 -14.45
CA PRO A 123 22.49 -0.94 -15.84
C PRO A 123 21.39 -0.48 -16.81
N ASN A 124 20.13 -0.51 -16.36
CA ASN A 124 18.96 -0.16 -17.17
C ASN A 124 18.40 1.23 -16.84
N GLN A 125 19.01 1.95 -15.89
CA GLN A 125 18.50 3.23 -15.37
C GLN A 125 17.04 3.17 -14.89
N ALA A 126 16.60 1.98 -14.47
CA ALA A 126 15.24 1.65 -14.07
C ALA A 126 14.97 1.92 -12.60
N TYR A 127 15.28 3.14 -12.17
CA TYR A 127 14.89 3.66 -10.87
C TYR A 127 13.60 4.46 -10.98
N ASN A 128 12.84 4.53 -9.88
CA ASN A 128 11.58 5.25 -9.82
C ASN A 128 11.72 6.76 -10.04
N LYS A 129 10.80 7.34 -10.82
CA LYS A 129 10.83 8.77 -11.20
C LYS A 129 9.90 9.61 -10.34
N PRO A 130 10.19 10.90 -10.14
CA PRO A 130 9.25 11.83 -9.50
C PRO A 130 7.86 11.80 -10.16
N GLY A 131 6.81 11.79 -9.35
CA GLY A 131 5.41 11.76 -9.80
C GLY A 131 4.85 10.37 -10.06
N GLU A 132 5.67 9.31 -10.02
CA GLU A 132 5.16 7.94 -10.06
C GLU A 132 4.28 7.66 -8.83
N LEU A 133 3.10 7.10 -9.08
CA LEU A 133 2.10 6.80 -8.07
C LEU A 133 1.83 5.30 -8.06
N PHE A 134 2.01 4.68 -6.90
CA PHE A 134 1.80 3.26 -6.71
C PHE A 134 0.77 3.03 -5.61
N SER A 135 -0.12 2.06 -5.82
CA SER A 135 -1.13 1.72 -4.83
C SER A 135 -1.15 0.22 -4.60
N PHE A 136 -1.25 -0.18 -3.35
CA PHE A 136 -1.29 -1.58 -2.94
C PHE A 136 -2.41 -1.80 -1.94
N ASN A 137 -3.02 -2.98 -2.01
CA ASN A 137 -3.72 -3.50 -0.85
C ASN A 137 -2.66 -4.01 0.14
N MET A 138 -2.93 -3.84 1.44
CA MET A 138 -2.05 -4.30 2.50
C MET A 138 -2.79 -5.05 3.60
N SER A 139 -2.07 -5.95 4.25
CA SER A 139 -2.39 -6.51 5.56
C SER A 139 -1.14 -6.57 6.40
N MET A 140 -1.33 -6.53 7.72
CA MET A 140 -0.24 -6.67 8.66
C MET A 140 -0.62 -7.70 9.71
N TYR A 141 0.29 -8.61 10.01
CA TYR A 141 0.18 -9.53 11.12
C TYR A 141 1.51 -9.59 11.85
N ARG A 142 1.50 -9.18 13.13
CA ARG A 142 2.72 -8.99 13.93
C ARG A 142 3.73 -8.15 13.16
N ASP A 143 4.91 -8.69 12.86
CA ASP A 143 6.01 -8.02 12.19
C ASP A 143 6.05 -8.27 10.68
N THR A 144 4.97 -8.75 10.09
CA THR A 144 4.91 -9.04 8.67
C THR A 144 3.89 -8.13 7.99
N LEU A 145 4.37 -7.32 7.04
CA LEU A 145 3.55 -6.54 6.11
C LEU A 145 3.43 -7.32 4.80
N THR A 146 2.21 -7.70 4.44
CA THR A 146 1.93 -8.32 3.14
C THR A 146 1.24 -7.29 2.27
N MET A 147 1.73 -7.13 1.05
CA MET A 147 1.09 -6.30 0.03
C MET A 147 0.54 -7.18 -1.09
N SER A 148 -0.41 -6.63 -1.83
CA SER A 148 -0.89 -7.21 -3.08
C SER A 148 -1.32 -6.09 -4.02
N GLU A 149 -1.60 -6.45 -5.26
CA GLU A 149 -2.14 -5.53 -6.26
C GLU A 149 -3.39 -4.81 -5.74
N ALA A 150 -3.48 -3.52 -6.03
CA ALA A 150 -4.71 -2.75 -5.90
C ALA A 150 -5.41 -2.68 -7.26
N PRO A 151 -6.63 -3.24 -7.42
CA PRO A 151 -7.35 -3.23 -8.68
C PRO A 151 -7.49 -1.83 -9.28
N GLY A 152 -7.26 -1.71 -10.59
CA GLY A 152 -7.36 -0.43 -11.32
C GLY A 152 -6.25 0.57 -11.00
N SER A 153 -5.19 0.16 -10.30
CA SER A 153 -4.03 1.00 -9.97
C SER A 153 -2.73 0.38 -10.44
N ILE A 154 -1.66 1.19 -10.53
CA ILE A 154 -0.32 0.70 -10.81
C ILE A 154 0.24 0.05 -9.53
N SER A 155 0.48 -1.26 -9.60
CA SER A 155 1.06 -2.08 -8.54
C SER A 155 2.19 -2.92 -9.14
N PRO A 156 3.45 -2.46 -9.16
CA PRO A 156 4.53 -3.24 -9.76
C PRO A 156 4.86 -4.47 -8.92
N ALA A 157 4.99 -5.62 -9.59
CA ALA A 157 5.25 -6.92 -8.97
C ALA A 157 6.44 -6.96 -8.00
N PRO A 158 7.57 -6.26 -8.26
CA PRO A 158 8.71 -6.24 -7.34
C PRO A 158 8.38 -5.87 -5.89
N PHE A 159 7.39 -5.00 -5.70
CA PHE A 159 7.04 -4.49 -4.38
C PHE A 159 6.22 -5.47 -3.55
N PHE A 160 5.44 -6.36 -4.15
CA PHE A 160 4.61 -7.32 -3.41
C PHE A 160 5.00 -8.79 -3.61
N ALA A 161 6.15 -9.06 -4.23
CA ALA A 161 6.58 -10.42 -4.54
C ALA A 161 6.71 -11.33 -3.31
N LYS A 162 7.07 -10.77 -2.16
CA LYS A 162 7.15 -11.46 -0.87
C LYS A 162 6.70 -10.55 0.27
N PRO A 163 6.20 -11.10 1.39
CA PRO A 163 5.94 -10.32 2.59
C PRO A 163 7.20 -9.62 3.12
N TRP A 164 7.04 -8.42 3.65
CA TRP A 164 8.11 -7.64 4.25
C TRP A 164 8.16 -7.86 5.75
N HIS A 165 9.35 -8.06 6.30
CA HIS A 165 9.54 -8.30 7.73
C HIS A 165 10.06 -7.05 8.43
N ARG A 166 9.38 -6.64 9.49
CA ARG A 166 9.77 -5.53 10.35
C ARG A 166 11.00 -5.92 11.15
N ILE A 167 12.07 -5.14 11.02
CA ILE A 167 13.32 -5.32 11.78
C ILE A 167 13.52 -4.25 12.85
N SER A 168 12.74 -3.16 12.79
CA SER A 168 12.71 -2.12 13.82
C SER A 168 11.33 -1.47 13.85
N THR A 169 10.81 -1.18 15.03
CA THR A 169 9.60 -0.36 15.22
C THR A 169 9.89 1.14 15.17
N VAL A 170 11.15 1.53 15.29
CA VAL A 170 11.62 2.92 15.23
C VAL A 170 12.13 3.20 13.83
N PRO A 171 11.56 4.18 13.10
CA PRO A 171 12.05 4.55 11.78
C PRO A 171 13.50 5.05 11.88
N SER A 172 14.39 4.49 11.05
CA SER A 172 15.79 4.91 11.00
C SER A 172 16.41 4.62 9.65
N ASP A 173 17.18 5.59 9.14
CA ASP A 173 17.98 5.49 7.92
C ASP A 173 19.25 4.63 8.10
N LYS A 174 19.64 4.31 9.34
CA LYS A 174 20.83 3.50 9.65
C LYS A 174 20.78 2.08 9.09
N HIS A 175 19.61 1.61 8.70
CA HIS A 175 19.42 0.28 8.11
C HIS A 175 19.64 0.26 6.60
N PHE A 176 19.71 1.43 5.94
CA PHE A 176 20.10 1.47 4.54
C PHE A 176 21.57 1.10 4.39
N SER A 177 21.88 0.39 3.30
CA SER A 177 23.26 0.13 2.90
C SER A 177 24.00 1.45 2.71
N ARG A 178 25.27 1.49 3.15
CA ARG A 178 26.14 2.66 2.93
C ARG A 178 26.43 2.90 1.45
N ASN A 179 26.28 1.87 0.60
CA ASN A 179 26.47 1.97 -0.85
C ASN A 179 25.20 2.36 -1.60
N CYS A 180 24.06 2.31 -0.90
CA CYS A 180 22.73 2.55 -1.46
C CYS A 180 21.79 3.43 -0.60
N PRO A 181 22.26 4.51 0.05
CA PRO A 181 21.38 5.30 0.88
C PRO A 181 20.56 6.28 0.04
N PRO A 182 19.27 6.49 0.35
CA PRO A 182 18.58 7.70 -0.08
C PRO A 182 19.23 8.96 0.56
N PRO A 183 19.04 10.16 -0.04
CA PRO A 183 19.49 11.42 0.54
C PRO A 183 18.97 11.64 1.98
N LYS A 184 19.80 12.20 2.86
CA LYS A 184 19.46 12.36 4.31
C LYS A 184 18.23 13.22 4.58
N ASP A 185 17.87 14.10 3.66
CA ASP A 185 16.73 15.01 3.76
C ASP A 185 15.40 14.39 3.30
N TRP A 186 15.36 13.08 3.02
CA TRP A 186 14.16 12.38 2.55
C TRP A 186 12.93 12.54 3.46
N THR A 187 13.12 12.75 4.77
CA THR A 187 12.03 12.98 5.73
C THR A 187 11.42 14.38 5.66
N THR A 188 12.16 15.36 5.12
CA THR A 188 11.77 16.79 5.09
C THR A 188 11.51 17.30 3.68
N ALA A 189 11.96 16.57 2.65
CA ALA A 189 11.71 16.91 1.25
C ALA A 189 10.20 17.07 0.96
N GLY A 190 9.86 18.15 0.24
CA GLY A 190 8.48 18.49 -0.10
C GLY A 190 7.68 19.25 0.97
N LYS A 191 8.30 19.70 2.07
CA LYS A 191 7.67 20.64 3.03
C LYS A 191 7.84 22.13 2.66
N GLY A 192 8.40 22.40 1.48
CA GLY A 192 8.61 23.76 0.98
C GLY A 192 8.47 23.77 -0.54
N ALA A 193 7.27 24.10 -1.00
CA ALA A 193 6.96 24.72 -2.28
C ALA A 193 5.62 25.42 -2.12
#